data_AF-A0A0G1ADX6-F1
#
_entry.id   AF-A0A0G1ADX6-F1
#
_cell.length_a   1.000
_cell.length_b   1.000
_cell.length_c   1.000
_cell.angle_alpha   90.00
_cell.angle_beta   90.00
_cell.angle_gamma   90.00
#
_symmetry.space_group_name_H-M   'P 1'
#
loop_
_entity.id
_entity.type
_entity.pdbx_description
1 polymer ?
#
loop_
_entity_poly.entity_id
_entity_poly.type
_entity_poly.pdbx_seq_one_letter_code
_entity_poly.pdbx_strand_id
1 'polypeptide(L)'
;MVFSTLYYKVNAHTISRFRIKSYNSTMKTYLEYAETLKTEGSDVIEIAKKIQAYINKNLVSEVYHPCSILESRFTPGEIAFALKMRSCGAVTNIASEMLRHIGYKVKKVHGTTPASPDHAWIKVEDSNGSKKPRRDC
;
A
#
# COMPACT_ATOMS: atom_id res chain seq x y z
N MET A 1 13.34 8.78 -39.71
CA MET A 1 13.46 8.36 -38.30
C MET A 1 14.18 9.46 -37.54
N VAL A 2 13.50 10.15 -36.62
CA VAL A 2 14.14 11.12 -35.71
C VAL A 2 13.51 10.90 -34.34
N PHE A 3 14.30 10.39 -33.40
CA PHE A 3 13.90 10.25 -31.99
C PHE A 3 14.26 11.57 -31.29
N SER A 4 13.25 12.41 -31.02
CA SER A 4 13.39 13.58 -30.17
C SER A 4 13.12 13.19 -28.72
N THR A 5 14.18 13.06 -27.94
CA THR A 5 14.13 12.89 -26.49
C THR A 5 13.69 14.20 -25.84
N LEU A 6 12.42 14.30 -25.44
CA LEU A 6 11.90 15.46 -24.71
C LEU A 6 12.22 15.30 -23.21
N TYR A 7 13.25 16.00 -22.75
CA TYR A 7 13.52 16.17 -21.32
C TYR A 7 12.51 17.16 -20.73
N TYR A 8 11.47 16.64 -20.06
CA TYR A 8 10.62 17.49 -19.22
C TYR A 8 11.36 17.83 -17.93
N LYS A 9 11.90 19.04 -17.86
CA LYS A 9 12.39 19.65 -16.62
C LYS A 9 11.18 20.02 -15.77
N VAL A 10 10.70 19.08 -14.95
CA VAL A 10 9.57 19.31 -14.06
C VAL A 10 10.03 20.27 -12.95
N ASN A 11 9.60 21.52 -13.06
CA ASN A 11 9.90 22.56 -12.08
C ASN A 11 9.08 22.27 -10.80
N ALA A 12 9.77 21.92 -9.71
CA ALA A 12 9.17 21.51 -8.43
C ALA A 12 8.23 22.57 -7.81
N HIS A 13 8.35 23.83 -8.22
CA HIS A 13 7.58 24.95 -7.66
C HIS A 13 6.15 25.09 -8.21
N THR A 14 5.84 24.57 -9.40
CA THR A 14 4.51 24.78 -10.03
C THR A 14 3.48 23.73 -9.61
N ILE A 15 3.91 22.61 -9.01
CA ILE A 15 3.04 21.54 -8.48
C ILE A 15 2.53 21.88 -7.07
N SER A 16 3.11 22.90 -6.42
CA SER A 16 2.96 23.16 -4.99
C SER A 16 1.60 23.74 -4.57
N ARG A 17 0.84 24.45 -5.43
CA ARG A 17 -0.33 25.24 -4.94
C ARG A 17 -1.73 24.69 -5.25
N PHE A 18 -1.91 23.91 -6.31
CA PHE A 18 -3.22 23.32 -6.64
C PHE A 18 -3.40 21.87 -6.16
N ARG A 19 -2.31 21.17 -5.79
CA ARG A 19 -2.34 19.72 -5.51
C ARG A 19 -2.39 19.34 -4.03
N ILE A 20 -2.21 20.27 -3.09
CA ILE A 20 -2.10 19.92 -1.65
C ILE A 20 -3.47 19.80 -0.95
N LYS A 21 -4.51 20.53 -1.38
CA LYS A 21 -5.82 20.51 -0.70
C LYS A 21 -6.59 19.20 -0.89
N SER A 22 -6.54 18.60 -2.08
CA SER A 22 -7.16 17.28 -2.32
C SER A 22 -6.33 16.14 -1.71
N TYR A 23 -5.00 16.27 -1.71
CA TYR A 23 -4.04 15.27 -1.23
C TYR A 23 -4.13 15.06 0.29
N ASN A 24 -4.25 16.13 1.08
CA ASN A 24 -4.46 16.06 2.54
C ASN A 24 -5.79 15.40 2.95
N SER A 25 -6.83 15.47 2.12
CA SER A 25 -8.13 14.83 2.42
C SER A 25 -8.04 13.31 2.28
N THR A 26 -7.22 12.81 1.36
CA THR A 26 -7.06 11.37 1.10
C THR A 26 -6.06 10.72 2.06
N MET A 27 -5.08 11.48 2.58
CA MET A 27 -4.18 11.04 3.68
C MET A 27 -4.95 10.50 4.88
N LYS A 28 -6.03 11.19 5.22
CA LYS A 28 -6.83 10.90 6.39
C LYS A 28 -7.64 9.61 6.21
N THR A 29 -8.22 9.38 5.05
CA THR A 29 -9.29 8.37 4.92
C THR A 29 -8.86 6.93 5.14
N TYR A 30 -7.69 6.50 4.63
CA TYR A 30 -7.27 5.10 4.77
C TYR A 30 -6.53 4.81 6.09
N LEU A 31 -5.84 5.81 6.65
CA LEU A 31 -5.23 5.69 7.98
C LEU A 31 -6.26 5.82 9.10
N GLU A 32 -7.27 6.69 8.95
CA GLU A 32 -8.42 6.77 9.87
C GLU A 32 -9.16 5.42 9.93
N TYR A 33 -9.33 4.76 8.78
CA TYR A 33 -9.89 3.40 8.77
C TYR A 33 -9.00 2.40 9.52
N ALA A 34 -7.67 2.54 9.47
CA ALA A 34 -6.80 1.70 10.28
C ALA A 34 -7.05 1.93 11.79
N GLU A 35 -7.18 3.18 12.22
CA GLU A 35 -7.48 3.51 13.63
C GLU A 35 -8.82 2.92 14.11
N THR A 36 -9.86 2.86 13.26
CA THR A 36 -11.10 2.18 13.66
C THR A 36 -10.86 0.70 13.96
N LEU A 37 -10.02 0.02 13.15
CA LEU A 37 -9.67 -1.39 13.36
C LEU A 37 -8.91 -1.64 14.66
N LYS A 38 -8.09 -0.68 15.10
CA LYS A 38 -7.36 -0.77 16.38
C LYS A 38 -8.32 -0.79 17.57
N THR A 39 -9.40 -0.01 17.51
CA THR A 39 -10.39 0.10 18.60
C THR A 39 -11.32 -1.11 18.71
N GLU A 40 -11.49 -1.88 17.62
CA GLU A 40 -12.36 -3.06 17.58
C GLU A 40 -11.78 -4.29 18.31
N GLY A 41 -10.50 -4.27 18.72
CA GLY A 41 -9.88 -5.36 19.49
C GLY A 41 -9.66 -6.66 18.70
N SER A 42 -9.62 -6.58 17.36
CA SER A 42 -9.48 -7.74 16.46
C SER A 42 -8.08 -8.37 16.47
N ASP A 43 -8.02 -9.68 16.21
CA ASP A 43 -6.77 -10.40 15.92
C ASP A 43 -6.07 -9.84 14.66
N VAL A 44 -4.73 -9.94 14.59
CA VAL A 44 -3.94 -9.38 13.48
C VAL A 44 -4.34 -9.95 12.11
N ILE A 45 -4.76 -11.21 12.05
CA ILE A 45 -5.22 -11.84 10.80
C ILE A 45 -6.55 -11.23 10.37
N GLU A 46 -7.42 -10.95 11.32
CA GLU A 46 -8.72 -10.34 11.05
C GLU A 46 -8.55 -8.87 10.60
N ILE A 47 -7.66 -8.12 11.25
CA ILE A 47 -7.27 -6.77 10.82
C ILE A 47 -6.73 -6.79 9.40
N ALA A 48 -5.80 -7.71 9.08
CA ALA A 48 -5.23 -7.83 7.74
C ALA A 48 -6.30 -8.14 6.68
N LYS A 49 -7.28 -9.00 6.99
CA LYS A 49 -8.43 -9.29 6.11
C LYS A 49 -9.32 -8.05 5.90
N LYS A 50 -9.63 -7.32 6.97
CA LYS A 50 -10.43 -6.08 6.89
C LYS A 50 -9.71 -5.01 6.05
N ILE A 51 -8.41 -4.84 6.24
CA ILE A 51 -7.56 -3.97 5.40
C ILE A 51 -7.61 -4.40 3.94
N GLN A 52 -7.41 -5.68 3.64
CA GLN A 52 -7.46 -6.20 2.26
C GLN A 52 -8.83 -5.93 1.61
N ALA A 53 -9.92 -6.18 2.33
CA ALA A 53 -11.27 -5.93 1.85
C ALA A 53 -11.52 -4.44 1.59
N TYR A 54 -11.05 -3.57 2.50
CA TYR A 54 -11.14 -2.12 2.34
C TYR A 54 -10.38 -1.62 1.11
N ILE A 55 -9.13 -2.07 0.93
CA ILE A 55 -8.32 -1.73 -0.25
C ILE A 55 -9.05 -2.19 -1.52
N ASN A 56 -9.48 -3.45 -1.57
CA ASN A 56 -10.19 -3.99 -2.73
C ASN A 56 -11.47 -3.23 -3.06
N LYS A 57 -12.21 -2.75 -2.06
CA LYS A 57 -13.44 -1.95 -2.26
C LYS A 57 -13.14 -0.55 -2.80
N ASN A 58 -12.07 0.09 -2.35
CA ASN A 58 -11.80 1.49 -2.65
C ASN A 58 -10.96 1.72 -3.92
N LEU A 59 -10.26 0.70 -4.41
CA LEU A 59 -9.41 0.83 -5.60
C LEU A 59 -10.06 0.32 -6.91
N VAL A 60 -11.39 0.15 -6.97
CA VAL A 60 -12.07 -0.53 -8.11
C VAL A 60 -12.24 0.36 -9.35
N SER A 61 -12.38 1.68 -9.22
CA SER A 61 -12.65 2.58 -10.37
C SER A 61 -11.40 3.34 -10.81
N GLU A 62 -11.13 3.44 -12.12
CA GLU A 62 -10.01 4.23 -12.69
C GLU A 62 -8.63 3.83 -12.14
N VAL A 63 -8.26 2.56 -12.34
CA VAL A 63 -7.00 2.00 -11.85
C VAL A 63 -5.80 2.59 -12.61
N TYR A 64 -4.96 3.35 -11.91
CA TYR A 64 -3.63 3.68 -12.43
C TYR A 64 -2.76 2.42 -12.47
N HIS A 65 -2.27 2.08 -13.66
CA HIS A 65 -1.36 0.97 -13.87
C HIS A 65 0.07 1.51 -13.88
N PRO A 66 0.93 1.12 -12.92
CA PRO A 66 2.32 1.55 -12.93
C PRO A 66 3.02 1.07 -14.21
N CYS A 67 3.83 1.95 -14.79
CA CYS A 67 4.63 1.66 -15.98
C CYS A 67 5.82 0.74 -15.67
N SER A 68 6.18 0.56 -14.40
CA SER A 68 7.29 -0.30 -13.99
C SER A 68 7.11 -0.94 -12.61
N ILE A 69 7.89 -2.00 -12.36
CA ILE A 69 7.99 -2.63 -11.03
C ILE A 69 8.52 -1.66 -9.97
N LEU A 70 9.42 -0.75 -10.36
CA LEU A 70 10.00 0.23 -9.45
C LEU A 70 8.94 1.23 -9.01
N GLU A 71 8.18 1.76 -9.96
CA GLU A 71 7.05 2.65 -9.66
C GLU A 71 6.04 1.95 -8.76
N SER A 72 5.67 0.71 -9.07
CA SER A 72 4.80 -0.11 -8.23
C SER A 72 5.33 -0.24 -6.78
N ARG A 73 6.63 -0.47 -6.59
CA ARG A 73 7.21 -0.79 -5.27
C ARG A 73 7.59 0.41 -4.43
N PHE A 74 7.94 1.52 -5.07
CA PHE A 74 8.50 2.70 -4.40
C PHE A 74 7.52 3.87 -4.34
N THR A 75 6.34 3.76 -4.95
CA THR A 75 5.26 4.75 -4.73
C THR A 75 4.76 4.67 -3.28
N PRO A 76 4.84 5.77 -2.50
CA PRO A 76 4.28 5.84 -1.14
C PRO A 76 2.81 5.40 -1.10
N GLY A 77 2.38 4.74 -0.01
CA GLY A 77 1.03 4.19 0.12
C GLY A 77 -0.04 5.25 -0.05
N GLU A 78 0.18 6.44 0.48
CA GLU A 78 -0.69 7.60 0.25
C GLU A 78 -0.91 7.91 -1.25
N ILE A 79 0.17 8.06 -2.03
CA ILE A 79 0.09 8.34 -3.47
C ILE A 79 -0.58 7.17 -4.18
N ALA A 80 -0.21 5.94 -3.82
CA ALA A 80 -0.76 4.73 -4.39
C ALA A 80 -2.28 4.62 -4.15
N PHE A 81 -2.76 5.00 -2.96
CA PHE A 81 -4.18 5.00 -2.63
C PHE A 81 -4.93 6.09 -3.39
N ALA A 82 -4.39 7.31 -3.44
CA ALA A 82 -5.00 8.43 -4.17
C ALA A 82 -5.09 8.17 -5.69
N LEU A 83 -4.08 7.52 -6.27
CA LEU A 83 -4.05 7.11 -7.69
C LEU A 83 -4.77 5.77 -7.94
N LYS A 84 -5.35 5.17 -6.90
CA LYS A 84 -6.04 3.87 -6.98
C LYS A 84 -5.20 2.75 -7.59
N MET A 85 -3.92 2.72 -7.26
CA MET A 85 -2.95 1.73 -7.78
C MET A 85 -3.20 0.34 -7.19
N ARG A 86 -3.39 -0.66 -8.06
CA ARG A 86 -3.69 -2.04 -7.66
C ARG A 86 -2.55 -3.04 -7.82
N SER A 87 -1.36 -2.59 -8.19
CA SER A 87 -0.21 -3.47 -8.31
C SER A 87 0.18 -4.06 -6.94
N CYS A 88 0.80 -5.24 -6.94
CA CYS A 88 1.22 -5.90 -5.69
C CYS A 88 2.07 -4.97 -4.81
N GLY A 89 3.04 -4.25 -5.39
CA GLY A 89 3.88 -3.30 -4.67
C GLY A 89 3.09 -2.16 -4.03
N ALA A 90 2.16 -1.57 -4.78
CA ALA A 90 1.33 -0.46 -4.32
C ALA A 90 0.42 -0.88 -3.15
N VAL A 91 -0.26 -2.02 -3.30
CA VAL A 91 -1.11 -2.60 -2.25
C VAL A 91 -0.30 -2.93 -1.00
N THR A 92 0.92 -3.47 -1.18
CA THR A 92 1.83 -3.77 -0.07
C THR A 92 2.23 -2.50 0.68
N ASN A 93 2.47 -1.39 -0.02
CA ASN A 93 2.80 -0.10 0.60
C ASN A 93 1.62 0.43 1.43
N ILE A 94 0.43 0.51 0.84
CA ILE A 94 -0.80 0.96 1.52
C ILE A 94 -1.04 0.14 2.79
N ALA A 95 -1.09 -1.19 2.66
CA ALA A 95 -1.35 -2.07 3.80
C ALA A 95 -0.25 -1.97 4.88
N SER A 96 1.02 -1.84 4.48
CA SER A 96 2.13 -1.70 5.43
C SER A 96 2.04 -0.39 6.21
N GLU A 97 1.62 0.70 5.58
CA GLU A 97 1.43 2.01 6.22
C GLU A 97 0.28 1.95 7.22
N MET A 98 -0.87 1.39 6.85
CA MET A 98 -2.02 1.20 7.75
C MET A 98 -1.66 0.40 9.01
N LEU A 99 -0.99 -0.74 8.83
CA LEU A 99 -0.61 -1.61 9.95
C LEU A 99 0.46 -0.99 10.84
N ARG A 100 1.44 -0.27 10.26
CA ARG A 100 2.44 0.47 11.04
C ARG A 100 1.82 1.62 11.82
N HIS A 101 0.83 2.30 11.23
CA HIS A 101 0.12 3.40 11.87
C HIS A 101 -0.53 2.96 13.19
N ILE A 102 -1.17 1.79 13.19
CA ILE A 102 -1.81 1.22 14.38
C ILE A 102 -0.87 0.45 15.31
N GLY A 103 0.44 0.47 15.03
CA GLY A 103 1.48 -0.02 15.95
C GLY A 103 2.07 -1.41 15.63
N TYR A 104 1.70 -2.05 14.52
CA TYR A 104 2.31 -3.33 14.14
C TYR A 104 3.68 -3.15 13.51
N LYS A 105 4.58 -4.09 13.80
CA LYS A 105 5.85 -4.22 13.09
C LYS A 105 5.62 -4.95 11.78
N VAL A 106 5.85 -4.26 10.67
CA VAL A 106 5.62 -4.81 9.32
C VAL A 106 6.89 -4.76 8.48
N LYS A 107 7.24 -5.90 7.89
CA LYS A 107 8.29 -6.06 6.89
C LYS A 107 7.65 -6.28 5.53
N LYS A 108 8.07 -5.51 4.52
CA LYS A 108 7.73 -5.77 3.11
C LYS A 108 8.65 -6.85 2.60
N VAL A 109 8.11 -7.80 1.85
CA VAL A 109 8.85 -8.94 1.30
C VAL A 109 8.47 -9.10 -0.17
N HIS A 110 9.41 -9.55 -0.97
CA HIS A 110 9.23 -9.79 -2.39
C HIS A 110 9.78 -11.16 -2.76
N GLY A 111 9.17 -11.80 -3.75
CA GLY A 111 9.61 -13.11 -4.23
C GLY A 111 8.76 -13.65 -5.36
N THR A 112 9.05 -14.88 -5.72
CA THR A 112 8.38 -15.60 -6.78
C THR A 112 7.18 -16.39 -6.24
N THR A 113 6.11 -16.43 -7.03
CA THR A 113 4.94 -17.28 -6.82
C THR A 113 4.73 -18.14 -8.06
N PRO A 114 3.91 -19.20 -7.98
CA PRO A 114 3.50 -19.94 -9.17
C PRO A 114 2.83 -19.07 -10.26
N ALA A 115 2.19 -17.96 -9.86
CA ALA A 115 1.47 -17.07 -10.76
C ALA A 115 2.31 -15.91 -11.31
N SER A 116 3.39 -15.52 -10.64
CA SER A 116 4.24 -14.40 -11.05
C SER A 116 5.67 -14.57 -10.51
N PRO A 117 6.70 -14.34 -11.35
CA PRO A 117 8.10 -14.33 -10.90
C PRO A 117 8.40 -13.17 -9.94
N ASP A 118 7.60 -12.11 -9.98
CA ASP A 118 7.74 -10.93 -9.16
C ASP A 118 6.40 -10.60 -8.46
N HIS A 119 6.34 -10.91 -7.18
CA HIS A 119 5.20 -10.60 -6.31
C HIS A 119 5.68 -10.01 -4.98
N ALA A 120 4.80 -9.24 -4.34
CA ALA A 120 5.08 -8.53 -3.09
C ALA A 120 4.02 -8.88 -2.04
N TRP A 121 4.46 -9.06 -0.80
CA TRP A 121 3.63 -9.33 0.36
C TRP A 121 4.16 -8.62 1.61
N ILE A 122 3.33 -8.56 2.64
CA ILE A 122 3.70 -8.08 3.97
C ILE A 122 3.90 -9.26 4.92
N LYS A 123 4.89 -9.15 5.80
CA LYS A 123 5.06 -9.97 6.99
C LYS A 123 4.80 -9.10 8.21
N VAL A 124 3.83 -9.47 9.03
CA VAL A 124 3.44 -8.76 10.23
C VAL A 124 3.94 -9.55 11.44
N GLU A 125 4.66 -8.89 12.34
CA GLU A 125 5.08 -9.48 13.60
C GLU A 125 3.97 -9.20 14.63
N ASP A 126 3.39 -10.27 15.16
CA ASP A 126 2.43 -10.19 16.26
C ASP A 126 3.19 -10.21 17.59
N SER A 127 3.19 -9.08 18.31
CA SER A 127 3.81 -8.96 19.62
C SER A 127 2.96 -9.58 20.73
N ASN A 128 1.66 -9.81 20.50
CA ASN A 128 0.85 -10.67 21.34
C ASN A 128 1.09 -12.09 20.87
N GLY A 129 2.08 -12.76 21.47
CA GLY A 129 2.41 -14.14 21.13
C GLY A 129 1.20 -15.07 21.27
N SER A 130 0.40 -15.18 20.22
CA SER A 130 -0.44 -16.34 20.01
C SER A 130 0.55 -17.47 19.75
N LYS A 131 0.79 -18.26 20.80
CA LYS A 131 1.37 -19.60 20.69
C LYS A 131 0.57 -20.35 19.64
N LYS A 132 0.95 -20.27 18.37
CA LYS A 132 0.48 -21.24 17.39
C LYS A 132 1.22 -22.54 17.71
N PRO A 133 0.51 -23.66 17.90
CA PRO A 133 1.18 -24.95 17.97
C PRO A 133 2.00 -25.11 16.69
N ARG A 134 3.27 -25.51 16.86
CA ARG A 134 4.09 -25.98 15.74
C ARG A 134 3.27 -27.03 15.01
N ARG A 135 2.94 -26.78 13.75
CA ARG A 135 2.58 -27.88 12.85
C ARG A 135 3.90 -28.53 12.49
N ASP A 136 4.28 -29.54 13.26
CA ASP A 136 5.19 -30.56 12.78
C ASP A 136 4.43 -31.36 11.74
N CYS A 137 4.76 -31.15 10.46
CA CYS A 137 4.60 -32.07 9.33
C CYS A 137 5.57 -31.61 8.24
#